data_AF-A0AAV9H3A6-F1
#
_entry.id   AF-A0AAV9H3A6-F1
#
_cell.length_a   1.000
_cell.length_b   1.000
_cell.length_c   1.000
_cell.angle_alpha   90.00
_cell.angle_beta   90.00
_cell.angle_gamma   90.00
#
_symmetry.space_group_name_H-M   'P 1'
#
loop_
_entity.id
_entity.type
_entity.pdbx_description
1 polymer ?
#
loop_
_entity_poly.entity_id
_entity_poly.type
_entity_poly.pdbx_seq_one_letter_code
_entity_poly.pdbx_strand_id
1 'polypeptide(L)'
;MDSKGKKDQEIGVVLLTKAHGADDANRIFTEKVQQRPLYLTPSSPPPSNARAARRRAREKKKEQRKKALKPKPLSAAQRRKLGLYDVPREGQKYAVFEPLHNLWVGYIQEVLGNEIYSTGEAPGAKLASADFHGAELEVVRSGCVSRVGIKGIVIKDSKFAFEIVTRKNKVKLVPKEGTVFRLEIPAPKQSGVDQVDAPAKEQQPESMVVEIHGEQFQFRSDDRASRKFRTHFSKIL
;
A
#
# COMPACT_ATOMS: atom_id res chain seq x y z
N MET A 1 -2.46 50.74 -51.11
CA MET A 1 -1.94 50.16 -49.86
C MET A 1 -3.08 49.39 -49.22
N ASP A 2 -3.07 48.08 -49.43
CA ASP A 2 -4.23 47.20 -49.31
C ASP A 2 -4.68 47.02 -47.86
N SER A 3 -5.94 47.40 -47.60
CA SER A 3 -6.65 47.09 -46.37
C SER A 3 -7.02 45.60 -46.37
N LYS A 4 -6.13 44.75 -45.85
CA LYS A 4 -6.45 43.34 -45.57
C LYS A 4 -7.57 43.29 -44.52
N GLY A 5 -8.66 42.64 -44.93
CA GLY A 5 -9.92 42.55 -44.20
C GLY A 5 -9.75 42.04 -42.77
N LYS A 6 -10.46 42.73 -41.88
CA LYS A 6 -10.60 42.55 -40.43
C LYS A 6 -11.36 41.26 -40.08
N LYS A 7 -10.98 40.10 -40.63
CA LYS A 7 -11.77 38.86 -40.56
C LYS A 7 -11.32 37.81 -39.54
N ASP A 8 -10.17 37.98 -38.89
CA ASP A 8 -9.69 37.03 -37.85
C ASP A 8 -9.23 37.76 -36.57
N GLN A 9 -9.96 38.78 -36.11
CA GLN A 9 -9.76 39.22 -34.72
C GLN A 9 -10.49 38.22 -33.82
N GLU A 10 -9.73 37.45 -33.03
CA GLU A 10 -10.30 36.50 -32.07
C GLU A 10 -11.32 37.22 -31.20
N ILE A 11 -12.56 36.71 -31.18
CA ILE A 11 -13.72 37.34 -30.52
C ILE A 11 -13.39 37.75 -29.08
N GLY A 12 -12.54 36.98 -28.40
CA GLY A 12 -12.05 37.28 -27.06
C GLY A 12 -11.31 38.62 -26.95
N VAL A 13 -10.43 38.95 -27.89
CA VAL A 13 -9.69 40.22 -27.91
C VAL A 13 -10.66 41.39 -28.11
N VAL A 14 -11.58 41.26 -29.07
CA VAL A 14 -12.60 42.30 -29.37
C VAL A 14 -13.47 42.60 -28.16
N LEU A 15 -13.85 41.58 -27.39
CA LEU A 15 -14.64 41.75 -26.17
C LEU A 15 -13.83 42.37 -25.03
N LEU A 16 -12.56 42.01 -24.90
CA LEU A 16 -11.68 42.56 -23.85
C LEU A 16 -11.34 44.04 -24.09
N THR A 17 -11.12 44.45 -25.34
CA THR A 17 -10.83 45.85 -25.69
C THR A 17 -12.03 46.80 -25.44
N LYS A 18 -13.25 46.27 -25.28
CA LYS A 18 -14.42 47.09 -24.89
C LYS A 18 -14.42 47.47 -23.41
N ALA A 19 -13.76 46.69 -22.56
CA ALA A 19 -13.76 46.87 -21.11
C ALA A 19 -12.40 47.33 -20.56
N HIS A 20 -11.32 47.07 -21.29
CA HIS A 20 -9.95 47.38 -20.88
C HIS A 20 -9.20 48.15 -21.98
N GLY A 21 -8.12 48.85 -21.59
CA GLY A 21 -7.18 49.43 -22.55
C GLY A 21 -6.59 48.36 -23.48
N ALA A 22 -6.17 48.76 -24.68
CA ALA A 22 -5.73 47.81 -25.72
C ALA A 22 -4.58 46.90 -25.25
N ASP A 23 -3.63 47.44 -24.49
CA ASP A 23 -2.47 46.70 -23.99
C ASP A 23 -2.87 45.68 -22.91
N ASP A 24 -3.75 46.07 -21.98
CA ASP A 24 -4.29 45.17 -20.96
C ASP A 24 -5.19 44.09 -21.57
N ALA A 25 -5.98 44.42 -22.57
CA ALA A 25 -6.84 43.46 -23.27
C ALA A 25 -6.00 42.37 -23.95
N ASN A 26 -4.89 42.75 -24.61
CA ASN A 26 -3.97 41.80 -25.23
C ASN A 26 -3.25 40.93 -24.19
N ARG A 27 -2.79 41.52 -23.09
CA ARG A 27 -2.14 40.79 -21.99
C ARG A 27 -3.08 39.79 -21.31
N ILE A 28 -4.31 40.20 -21.00
CA ILE A 28 -5.33 39.32 -20.41
C ILE A 28 -5.67 38.19 -21.38
N PHE A 29 -5.79 38.48 -22.67
CA PHE A 29 -6.11 37.48 -23.67
C PHE A 29 -5.02 36.40 -23.77
N THR A 30 -3.76 36.80 -23.91
CA THR A 30 -2.64 35.86 -24.04
C THR A 30 -2.46 35.02 -22.77
N GLU A 31 -2.43 35.64 -21.60
CA GLU A 31 -2.18 34.95 -20.33
C GLU A 31 -3.37 34.09 -19.86
N LYS A 32 -4.60 34.61 -19.98
CA LYS A 32 -5.79 34.01 -19.32
C LYS A 32 -6.71 33.26 -20.26
N VAL A 33 -6.65 33.51 -21.57
CA VAL A 33 -7.51 32.86 -22.56
C VAL A 33 -6.71 31.88 -23.40
N GLN A 34 -5.63 32.33 -24.05
CA GLN A 34 -4.84 31.50 -24.96
C GLN A 34 -4.02 30.44 -24.24
N GLN A 35 -3.36 30.81 -23.13
CA GLN A 35 -2.54 29.87 -22.35
C GLN A 35 -3.33 29.06 -21.33
N ARG A 36 -4.66 29.22 -21.25
CA ARG A 36 -5.48 28.48 -20.30
C ARG A 36 -5.63 27.03 -20.76
N PRO A 37 -5.11 26.04 -20.01
CA PRO A 37 -5.27 24.64 -20.37
C PRO A 37 -6.75 24.26 -20.35
N LEU A 38 -7.29 23.88 -21.49
CA LEU A 38 -8.66 23.35 -21.59
C LEU A 38 -8.63 21.85 -21.30
N TYR A 39 -9.10 21.48 -20.11
CA TYR A 39 -9.31 20.08 -19.76
C TYR A 39 -10.48 19.54 -20.57
N LEU A 40 -10.17 18.88 -21.70
CA LEU A 40 -11.17 18.23 -22.53
C LEU A 40 -11.84 17.12 -21.72
N THR A 41 -13.17 17.18 -21.63
CA THR A 41 -13.94 16.05 -21.12
C THR A 41 -13.92 14.94 -22.16
N PRO A 42 -14.10 13.66 -21.78
CA PRO A 42 -14.16 12.53 -22.72
C PRO A 42 -15.24 12.66 -23.82
N SER A 43 -16.16 13.62 -23.68
CA SER A 43 -17.19 13.97 -24.66
C SER A 43 -16.76 15.03 -25.69
N SER A 44 -15.55 15.59 -25.59
CA SER A 44 -15.04 16.62 -26.50
C SER A 44 -13.91 16.07 -27.39
N PRO A 45 -13.93 16.32 -28.72
CA PRO A 45 -14.95 17.07 -29.46
C PRO A 45 -16.24 16.27 -29.69
N PRO A 46 -17.40 16.96 -29.82
CA PRO A 46 -18.66 16.34 -30.19
C PRO A 46 -18.51 15.58 -31.52
N PRO A 47 -19.28 14.51 -31.74
CA PRO A 47 -19.16 13.70 -32.94
C PRO A 47 -19.38 14.57 -34.19
N SER A 48 -18.43 14.50 -35.15
CA SER A 48 -18.45 15.33 -36.35
C SER A 48 -19.70 15.17 -37.21
N ASN A 49 -20.34 14.00 -37.17
CA ASN A 49 -21.53 13.65 -37.95
C ASN A 49 -22.53 12.83 -37.13
N ALA A 50 -23.82 12.91 -37.48
CA ALA A 50 -24.90 12.17 -36.82
C ALA A 50 -24.68 10.65 -36.80
N ARG A 51 -24.03 10.09 -37.83
CA ARG A 51 -23.65 8.67 -37.90
C ARG A 51 -22.63 8.30 -36.80
N ALA A 52 -21.62 9.14 -36.59
CA ALA A 52 -20.62 8.94 -35.55
C ALA A 52 -21.24 9.04 -34.15
N ALA A 53 -22.20 9.96 -33.95
CA ALA A 53 -22.98 10.07 -32.73
C ALA A 53 -23.74 8.77 -32.41
N ARG A 54 -24.46 8.23 -33.40
CA ARG A 54 -25.21 6.96 -33.27
C ARG A 54 -24.29 5.77 -32.94
N ARG A 55 -23.12 5.69 -33.57
CA ARG A 55 -22.14 4.63 -33.29
C ARG A 55 -21.61 4.70 -31.86
N ARG A 56 -21.16 5.87 -31.40
CA ARG A 56 -20.69 6.06 -30.01
C ARG A 56 -21.77 5.72 -28.98
N ALA A 57 -23.02 6.13 -29.23
CA ALA A 57 -24.14 5.79 -28.35
C ALA A 57 -24.36 4.26 -28.27
N ARG A 58 -24.26 3.54 -29.39
CA ARG A 58 -24.35 2.07 -29.44
C ARG A 58 -23.21 1.40 -28.69
N GLU A 59 -21.97 1.86 -28.87
CA GLU A 59 -20.79 1.36 -28.16
C GLU A 59 -20.91 1.59 -26.64
N LYS A 60 -21.31 2.80 -26.22
CA LYS A 60 -21.57 3.12 -24.81
C LYS A 60 -22.67 2.24 -24.21
N LYS A 61 -23.77 1.99 -24.93
CA LYS A 61 -24.85 1.07 -24.49
C LYS A 61 -24.34 -0.37 -24.38
N LYS A 62 -23.49 -0.82 -25.31
CA LYS A 62 -22.86 -2.15 -25.27
C LYS A 62 -21.93 -2.27 -24.05
N GLU A 63 -21.12 -1.26 -23.77
CA GLU A 63 -20.25 -1.22 -22.58
C GLU A 63 -21.03 -1.19 -21.27
N GLN A 64 -22.07 -0.37 -21.18
CA GLN A 64 -22.95 -0.33 -20.02
C GLN A 64 -23.62 -1.68 -19.78
N ARG A 65 -24.11 -2.34 -20.84
CA ARG A 65 -24.64 -3.71 -20.76
C ARG A 65 -23.57 -4.67 -20.26
N LYS A 66 -22.35 -4.67 -20.83
CA LYS A 66 -21.24 -5.52 -20.35
C LYS A 66 -20.92 -5.28 -18.87
N LYS A 67 -20.96 -4.03 -18.40
CA LYS A 67 -20.76 -3.69 -16.98
C LYS A 67 -21.90 -4.19 -16.09
N ALA A 68 -23.15 -4.13 -16.56
CA ALA A 68 -24.32 -4.59 -15.82
C ALA A 68 -24.42 -6.12 -15.72
N LEU A 69 -23.88 -6.87 -16.70
CA LEU A 69 -23.79 -8.33 -16.62
C LEU A 69 -22.76 -8.83 -15.59
N LYS A 70 -21.76 -8.02 -15.23
CA LYS A 70 -20.80 -8.41 -14.21
C LYS A 70 -21.47 -8.35 -12.84
N PRO A 71 -21.24 -9.33 -11.95
CA PRO A 71 -21.75 -9.25 -10.58
C PRO A 71 -21.20 -7.97 -9.94
N LYS A 72 -22.09 -7.21 -9.29
CA LYS A 72 -21.67 -6.01 -8.57
C LYS A 72 -20.77 -6.45 -7.41
N PRO A 73 -19.63 -5.78 -7.18
CA PRO A 73 -18.84 -6.05 -5.99
C PRO A 73 -19.70 -5.76 -4.75
N LEU A 74 -19.48 -6.52 -3.68
CA LEU A 74 -20.18 -6.28 -2.41
C LEU A 74 -19.95 -4.85 -1.94
N SER A 75 -21.03 -4.19 -1.53
CA SER A 75 -20.95 -2.87 -0.91
C SER A 75 -20.24 -2.96 0.44
N ALA A 76 -19.72 -1.83 0.93
CA ALA A 76 -19.10 -1.78 2.25
C ALA A 76 -20.08 -2.22 3.37
N ALA A 77 -21.37 -1.91 3.23
CA ALA A 77 -22.39 -2.33 4.18
C ALA A 77 -22.64 -3.85 4.13
N GLN A 78 -22.66 -4.44 2.93
CA GLN A 78 -22.79 -5.89 2.74
C GLN A 78 -21.59 -6.64 3.31
N ARG A 79 -20.36 -6.16 3.08
CA ARG A 79 -19.14 -6.75 3.64
C ARG A 79 -19.13 -6.75 5.18
N ARG A 80 -19.59 -5.66 5.80
CA ARG A 80 -19.75 -5.55 7.26
C ARG A 80 -20.81 -6.53 7.78
N LYS A 81 -21.97 -6.62 7.11
CA LYS A 81 -23.03 -7.56 7.48
C LYS A 81 -22.58 -9.03 7.41
N LEU A 82 -21.74 -9.35 6.42
CA LEU A 82 -21.17 -10.70 6.26
C LEU A 82 -20.00 -10.99 7.21
N GLY A 83 -19.50 -9.99 7.96
CA GLY A 83 -18.35 -10.17 8.85
C GLY A 83 -17.08 -10.64 8.13
N LEU A 84 -16.92 -10.32 6.84
CA LEU A 84 -15.85 -10.87 5.99
C LEU A 84 -14.44 -10.63 6.54
N TYR A 85 -14.29 -9.60 7.37
CA TYR A 85 -13.02 -9.17 7.94
C TYR A 85 -12.85 -9.51 9.41
N ASP A 86 -13.87 -10.11 10.03
CA ASP A 86 -13.93 -10.40 11.46
C ASP A 86 -13.54 -11.85 11.69
N VAL A 87 -12.64 -12.08 12.65
CA VAL A 87 -12.24 -13.43 13.07
C VAL A 87 -13.28 -13.96 14.06
N PRO A 88 -13.99 -15.07 13.77
CA PRO A 88 -14.98 -15.63 14.69
C PRO A 88 -14.37 -15.92 16.06
N ARG A 89 -15.09 -15.61 17.14
CA ARG A 89 -14.58 -15.77 18.52
C ARG A 89 -14.12 -17.19 18.84
N GLU A 90 -14.76 -18.19 18.25
CA GLU A 90 -14.41 -19.61 18.41
C GLU A 90 -13.00 -19.93 17.89
N GLY A 91 -12.57 -19.24 16.83
CA GLY A 91 -11.26 -19.38 16.21
C GLY A 91 -10.17 -18.50 16.83
N GLN A 92 -10.49 -17.63 17.81
CA GLN A 92 -9.52 -16.71 18.45
C GLN A 92 -8.64 -17.40 19.52
N LYS A 93 -8.26 -18.65 19.28
CA LYS A 93 -7.40 -19.42 20.18
C LYS A 93 -5.98 -19.43 19.64
N TYR A 94 -5.00 -19.17 20.51
CA TYR A 94 -3.59 -19.13 20.15
C TYR A 94 -3.13 -20.44 19.49
N ALA A 95 -3.55 -21.58 20.02
CA ALA A 95 -3.22 -22.92 19.50
C ALA A 95 -3.66 -23.16 18.05
N VAL A 96 -4.71 -22.47 17.58
CA VAL A 96 -5.16 -22.58 16.17
C VAL A 96 -4.18 -21.90 15.22
N PHE A 97 -3.47 -20.86 15.69
CA PHE A 97 -2.52 -20.09 14.90
C PHE A 97 -1.07 -20.56 15.03
N GLU A 98 -0.77 -21.50 15.93
CA GLU A 98 0.57 -22.05 16.12
C GLU A 98 1.11 -22.77 14.85
N PRO A 99 0.31 -23.59 14.12
CA PRO A 99 0.75 -24.12 12.84
C PRO A 99 1.02 -23.04 11.79
N LEU A 100 0.28 -21.93 11.82
CA LEU A 100 0.50 -20.79 10.92
C LEU A 100 1.83 -20.11 11.23
N HIS A 101 2.21 -20.01 12.51
CA HIS A 101 3.51 -19.51 12.91
C HIS A 101 4.65 -20.41 12.41
N ASN A 102 4.51 -21.74 12.54
CA ASN A 102 5.52 -22.67 12.04
C ASN A 102 5.71 -22.56 10.51
N LEU A 103 4.61 -22.39 9.76
CA LEU A 103 4.68 -22.13 8.32
C LEU A 103 5.40 -20.82 8.02
N TRP A 104 5.10 -19.76 8.78
CA TRP A 104 5.74 -18.46 8.62
C TRP A 104 7.25 -18.51 8.92
N VAL A 105 7.67 -19.28 9.93
CA VAL A 105 9.09 -19.50 10.25
C VAL A 105 9.81 -20.18 9.07
N GLY A 106 9.23 -21.23 8.49
CA GLY A 106 9.81 -21.89 7.31
C GLY A 106 9.91 -20.94 6.11
N TYR A 107 8.85 -20.18 5.85
CA TYR A 107 8.82 -19.15 4.80
C TYR A 107 9.93 -18.11 4.99
N ILE A 108 10.06 -17.52 6.17
CA ILE A 108 11.03 -16.43 6.38
C ILE A 108 12.47 -16.95 6.37
N GLN A 109 12.68 -18.20 6.81
CA GLN A 109 13.98 -18.86 6.70
C GLN A 109 14.38 -19.06 5.24
N GLU A 110 13.45 -19.43 4.36
CA GLU A 110 13.72 -19.55 2.92
C GLU A 110 14.00 -18.17 2.27
N VAL A 111 13.23 -17.15 2.64
CA VAL A 111 13.40 -15.78 2.11
C VAL A 111 14.76 -15.19 2.48
N LEU A 112 15.18 -15.37 3.74
CA LEU A 112 16.45 -14.84 4.23
C LEU A 112 17.63 -15.75 3.84
N GLY A 113 17.43 -17.06 3.80
CA GLY A 113 18.48 -18.03 3.49
C GLY A 113 19.69 -17.84 4.40
N ASN A 114 20.86 -17.62 3.82
CA ASN A 114 22.10 -17.41 4.57
C ASN A 114 22.18 -16.03 5.25
N GLU A 115 21.30 -15.08 4.90
CA GLU A 115 21.29 -13.73 5.49
C GLU A 115 20.79 -13.72 6.93
N ILE A 116 20.22 -14.82 7.43
CA ILE A 116 19.82 -14.98 8.84
C ILE A 116 21.04 -14.83 9.77
N TYR A 117 22.21 -15.26 9.32
CA TYR A 117 23.47 -15.15 10.06
C TYR A 117 24.21 -13.84 9.79
N SER A 118 23.70 -13.00 8.87
CA SER A 118 24.35 -11.77 8.46
C SER A 118 23.69 -10.56 9.10
N THR A 119 24.49 -9.70 9.73
CA THR A 119 24.03 -8.41 10.24
C THR A 119 24.32 -7.35 9.19
N GLY A 120 23.38 -7.12 8.26
CA GLY A 120 23.53 -6.16 7.17
C GLY A 120 22.20 -5.56 6.69
N GLU A 121 22.27 -4.70 5.66
CA GLU A 121 21.08 -4.04 5.09
C GLU A 121 20.20 -4.98 4.24
N ALA A 122 20.82 -6.01 3.64
CA ALA A 122 20.15 -6.99 2.79
C ALA A 122 18.94 -7.70 3.44
N PRO A 123 19.05 -8.29 4.66
CA PRO A 123 17.90 -8.92 5.31
C PRO A 123 16.80 -7.90 5.65
N GLY A 124 17.16 -6.65 5.96
CA GLY A 124 16.20 -5.59 6.24
C GLY A 124 15.30 -5.26 5.04
N ALA A 125 15.88 -5.19 3.84
CA ALA A 125 15.12 -4.94 2.61
C ALA A 125 14.14 -6.08 2.29
N LYS A 126 14.54 -7.34 2.51
CA LYS A 126 13.66 -8.50 2.33
C LYS A 126 12.56 -8.56 3.38
N LEU A 127 12.88 -8.28 4.65
CA LEU A 127 11.90 -8.21 5.72
C LEU A 127 10.90 -7.06 5.50
N ALA A 128 11.32 -5.93 4.91
CA ALA A 128 10.42 -4.83 4.61
C ALA A 128 9.33 -5.21 3.58
N SER A 129 9.65 -6.08 2.61
CA SER A 129 8.71 -6.54 1.57
C SER A 129 7.97 -7.83 1.94
N ALA A 130 8.45 -8.56 2.94
CA ALA A 130 7.87 -9.83 3.38
C ALA A 130 6.46 -9.71 3.98
N ASP A 131 5.78 -10.87 4.01
CA ASP A 131 4.50 -11.01 4.70
C ASP A 131 4.71 -11.32 6.19
N PHE A 132 3.82 -10.81 7.03
CA PHE A 132 3.86 -10.94 8.50
C PHE A 132 2.63 -11.65 9.07
N HIS A 133 1.71 -12.15 8.23
CA HIS A 133 0.66 -13.04 8.70
C HIS A 133 1.29 -14.32 9.26
N GLY A 134 1.07 -14.61 10.55
CA GLY A 134 1.71 -15.73 11.25
C GLY A 134 3.02 -15.38 12.00
N ALA A 135 3.54 -14.17 11.84
CA ALA A 135 4.72 -13.74 12.59
C ALA A 135 4.40 -13.59 14.09
N GLU A 136 5.28 -14.06 14.98
CA GLU A 136 5.19 -13.74 16.41
C GLU A 136 5.87 -12.39 16.65
N LEU A 137 5.11 -11.39 17.09
CA LEU A 137 5.61 -10.04 17.35
C LEU A 137 5.46 -9.70 18.84
N GLU A 138 6.42 -8.94 19.35
CA GLU A 138 6.38 -8.35 20.68
C GLU A 138 6.50 -6.82 20.60
N VAL A 139 5.63 -6.10 21.31
CA VAL A 139 5.72 -4.64 21.40
C VAL A 139 6.78 -4.26 22.45
N VAL A 140 7.95 -3.78 22.00
CA VAL A 140 9.04 -3.37 22.90
C VAL A 140 8.93 -1.90 23.28
N ARG A 141 8.56 -1.04 22.32
CA ARG A 141 8.36 0.39 22.57
C ARG A 141 7.02 0.83 22.00
N SER A 142 6.33 1.69 22.73
CA SER A 142 5.09 2.32 22.27
C SER A 142 4.92 3.67 22.96
N GLY A 143 4.39 4.66 22.27
CA GLY A 143 3.93 5.90 22.91
C GLY A 143 2.83 5.66 23.96
N CYS A 144 2.18 4.49 23.96
CA CYS A 144 1.22 4.08 24.98
C CYS A 144 1.80 2.91 25.80
N VAL A 145 2.20 3.20 27.05
CA VAL A 145 2.85 2.24 27.96
C VAL A 145 2.03 0.96 28.16
N SER A 146 0.70 1.04 28.17
CA SER A 146 -0.17 -0.13 28.35
C SER A 146 -0.08 -1.17 27.23
N ARG A 147 0.51 -0.81 26.09
CA ARG A 147 0.69 -1.70 24.93
C ARG A 147 2.04 -2.41 24.93
N VAL A 148 3.00 -1.91 25.70
CA VAL A 148 4.34 -2.52 25.83
C VAL A 148 4.21 -3.92 26.45
N GLY A 149 4.96 -4.88 25.94
CA GLY A 149 4.93 -6.28 26.36
C GLY A 149 3.77 -7.11 25.79
N ILE A 150 2.96 -6.56 24.87
CA ILE A 150 2.02 -7.39 24.10
C ILE A 150 2.84 -8.29 23.18
N LYS A 151 2.81 -9.60 23.45
CA LYS A 151 3.42 -10.65 22.61
C LYS A 151 2.35 -11.59 22.05
N GLY A 152 2.47 -11.93 20.77
CA GLY A 152 1.58 -12.91 20.14
C GLY A 152 1.73 -13.02 18.63
N ILE A 153 0.92 -13.87 18.02
CA ILE A 153 0.95 -14.16 16.58
C ILE A 153 0.05 -13.17 15.83
N VAL A 154 0.55 -12.61 14.74
CA VAL A 154 -0.23 -11.71 13.87
C VAL A 154 -1.24 -12.54 13.07
N ILE A 155 -2.52 -12.27 13.27
CA ILE A 155 -3.62 -12.86 12.48
C ILE A 155 -3.83 -12.07 11.19
N LYS A 156 -3.73 -10.73 11.29
CA LYS A 156 -4.08 -9.83 10.18
C LYS A 156 -3.15 -8.64 10.16
N ASP A 157 -2.56 -8.41 8.99
CA ASP A 157 -1.76 -7.24 8.68
C ASP A 157 -2.63 -6.19 7.96
N SER A 158 -3.11 -5.21 8.72
CA SER A 158 -3.83 -4.08 8.17
C SER A 158 -2.88 -2.90 7.90
N LYS A 159 -3.35 -1.92 7.13
CA LYS A 159 -2.53 -0.76 6.75
C LYS A 159 -1.91 -0.06 7.97
N PHE A 160 -2.67 0.15 9.04
CA PHE A 160 -2.24 0.96 10.19
C PHE A 160 -2.08 0.17 11.49
N ALA A 161 -2.46 -1.10 11.50
CA ALA A 161 -2.48 -1.89 12.73
C ALA A 161 -2.24 -3.37 12.46
N PHE A 162 -1.63 -4.03 13.43
CA PHE A 162 -1.58 -5.48 13.51
C PHE A 162 -2.68 -6.00 14.43
N GLU A 163 -3.38 -7.04 14.00
CA GLU A 163 -4.29 -7.78 14.84
C GLU A 163 -3.56 -9.03 15.35
N ILE A 164 -3.30 -9.08 16.65
CA ILE A 164 -2.42 -10.06 17.29
C ILE A 164 -3.20 -10.93 18.25
N VAL A 165 -3.08 -12.25 18.16
CA VAL A 165 -3.58 -13.19 19.17
C VAL A 165 -2.53 -13.43 20.24
N THR A 166 -2.88 -13.07 21.48
CA THR A 166 -2.02 -13.31 22.65
C THR A 166 -2.17 -14.74 23.15
N ARG A 167 -1.17 -15.25 23.90
CA ARG A 167 -1.24 -16.56 24.58
C ARG A 167 -2.43 -16.71 25.53
N LYS A 168 -3.04 -15.59 25.95
CA LYS A 168 -4.27 -15.55 26.77
C LYS A 168 -5.55 -15.75 25.94
N ASN A 169 -5.44 -16.18 24.67
CA ASN A 169 -6.56 -16.34 23.72
C ASN A 169 -7.40 -15.05 23.57
N LYS A 170 -6.71 -13.90 23.60
CA LYS A 170 -7.34 -12.59 23.34
C LYS A 170 -6.69 -11.96 22.13
N VAL A 171 -7.52 -11.52 21.20
CA VAL A 171 -7.11 -10.72 20.06
C VAL A 171 -6.97 -9.27 20.48
N LYS A 172 -5.84 -8.65 20.14
CA LYS A 172 -5.54 -7.24 20.38
C LYS A 172 -5.18 -6.56 19.06
N LEU A 173 -5.80 -5.42 18.82
CA LEU A 173 -5.43 -4.53 17.72
C LEU A 173 -4.34 -3.57 18.20
N VAL A 174 -3.14 -3.68 17.65
CA VAL A 174 -2.00 -2.82 17.97
C VAL A 174 -1.74 -1.87 16.81
N PRO A 175 -1.92 -0.55 16.97
CA PRO A 175 -1.54 0.44 15.96
C PRO A 175 -0.05 0.39 15.69
N LYS A 176 0.35 0.53 14.43
CA LYS A 176 1.76 0.57 14.01
C LYS A 176 2.38 1.94 14.28
N GLU A 177 1.60 3.01 14.17
CA GLU A 177 2.02 4.37 14.50
C GLU A 177 2.56 4.44 15.94
N GLY A 178 3.73 5.05 16.11
CA GLY A 178 4.31 5.24 17.43
C GLY A 178 4.70 3.95 18.17
N THR A 179 4.91 2.83 17.46
CA THR A 179 5.28 1.54 18.06
C THR A 179 6.49 0.89 17.40
N VAL A 180 7.27 0.17 18.19
CA VAL A 180 8.38 -0.67 17.73
C VAL A 180 8.09 -2.10 18.12
N PHE A 181 8.10 -2.97 17.12
CA PHE A 181 7.88 -4.40 17.29
C PHE A 181 9.21 -5.13 17.23
N ARG A 182 9.43 -6.07 18.13
CA ARG A 182 10.52 -7.04 18.05
C ARG A 182 10.00 -8.31 17.41
N LEU A 183 10.78 -8.80 16.46
CA LEU A 183 10.60 -10.05 15.75
C LEU A 183 11.78 -10.96 16.08
N GLU A 184 11.50 -12.21 16.42
CA GLU A 184 12.50 -13.23 16.70
C GLU A 184 12.36 -14.32 15.65
N ILE A 185 13.42 -14.55 14.87
CA ILE A 185 13.48 -15.55 13.82
C ILE A 185 14.46 -16.64 14.26
N PRO A 186 14.00 -17.85 14.55
CA PRO A 186 14.89 -18.98 14.85
C PRO A 186 15.78 -19.29 13.65
N ALA A 187 17.07 -19.54 13.87
CA ALA A 187 17.94 -20.04 12.82
C ALA A 187 17.55 -21.49 12.43
N PRO A 188 17.66 -21.87 11.15
CA PRO A 188 17.40 -23.25 10.74
C PRO A 188 18.39 -24.18 11.44
N LYS A 189 17.86 -25.20 12.13
CA LYS A 189 18.70 -26.26 12.73
C LYS A 189 19.28 -27.07 11.57
N GLN A 190 20.59 -27.05 11.39
CA GLN A 190 21.25 -27.99 10.48
C GLN A 190 21.03 -29.40 11.03
N SER A 191 20.05 -30.12 10.49
CA SER A 191 19.87 -31.54 10.75
C SER A 191 21.10 -32.25 10.18
N GLY A 192 21.98 -32.69 11.07
CA GLY A 192 23.20 -33.42 10.71
C GLY A 192 22.87 -34.69 9.94
N VAL A 193 23.28 -34.70 8.67
CA VAL A 193 23.57 -35.92 7.92
C VAL A 193 24.93 -35.69 7.28
N ASP A 194 25.90 -36.48 7.74
CA ASP A 194 27.24 -36.73 7.21
C ASP A 194 28.24 -35.56 7.11
N GLN A 195 29.07 -35.41 8.15
CA GLN A 195 30.52 -35.61 8.02
C GLN A 195 31.20 -35.63 9.40
N VAL A 196 31.78 -36.78 9.71
CA VAL A 196 32.84 -36.94 10.70
C VAL A 196 34.06 -36.12 10.27
N ASP A 197 34.67 -35.45 11.24
CA ASP A 197 35.97 -34.76 11.21
C ASP A 197 36.09 -33.40 10.48
N ALA A 198 35.72 -32.32 11.17
CA ALA A 198 36.37 -30.99 11.04
C ALA A 198 36.10 -30.11 12.29
N PRO A 199 37.06 -29.26 12.71
CA PRO A 199 37.09 -28.70 14.07
C PRO A 199 36.16 -27.50 14.27
N ALA A 200 35.72 -27.33 15.52
CA ALA A 200 35.05 -26.18 16.15
C ALA A 200 34.62 -25.03 15.21
N LYS A 201 33.41 -25.13 14.64
CA LYS A 201 32.76 -23.99 14.00
C LYS A 201 32.31 -22.99 15.08
N GLU A 202 32.70 -21.73 14.88
CA GLU A 202 32.32 -20.56 15.65
C GLU A 202 30.81 -20.55 15.96
N GLN A 203 30.47 -20.17 17.21
CA GLN A 203 29.10 -20.13 17.74
C GLN A 203 28.21 -19.21 16.88
N GLN A 204 27.49 -19.79 15.92
CA GLN A 204 26.51 -19.06 15.14
C GLN A 204 25.30 -18.71 16.03
N PRO A 205 24.71 -17.51 15.89
CA PRO A 205 23.57 -17.09 16.71
C PRO A 205 22.37 -18.03 16.50
N GLU A 206 21.77 -18.47 17.60
CA GLU A 206 20.62 -19.38 17.59
C GLU A 206 19.33 -18.73 17.03
N SER A 207 19.27 -17.40 17.05
CA SER A 207 18.16 -16.62 16.51
C SER A 207 18.61 -15.25 15.99
N MET A 208 17.92 -14.77 14.97
CA MET A 208 18.02 -13.40 14.49
C MET A 208 16.91 -12.57 15.13
N VAL A 209 17.29 -11.49 15.81
CA VAL A 209 16.35 -10.55 16.41
C VAL A 209 16.32 -9.27 15.59
N VAL A 210 15.13 -8.84 15.18
CA VAL A 210 14.94 -7.65 14.37
C VAL A 210 13.91 -6.73 15.02
N GLU A 211 14.19 -5.43 15.02
CA GLU A 211 13.22 -4.41 15.41
C GLU A 211 12.57 -3.78 14.17
N ILE A 212 11.25 -3.72 14.18
CA ILE A 212 10.42 -3.12 13.13
C ILE A 212 9.83 -1.82 13.67
N HIS A 213 10.19 -0.71 13.04
CA HIS A 213 9.60 0.59 13.33
C HIS A 213 8.23 0.71 12.65
N GLY A 214 7.16 0.65 13.45
CA GLY A 214 5.80 0.64 12.94
C GLY A 214 5.39 1.91 12.17
N GLU A 215 6.03 3.06 12.46
CA GLU A 215 5.79 4.32 11.73
C GLU A 215 6.06 4.19 10.22
N GLN A 216 7.13 3.47 9.85
CA GLN A 216 7.51 3.22 8.46
C GLN A 216 6.79 2.00 7.87
N PHE A 217 6.07 1.25 8.71
CA PHE A 217 5.42 -0.01 8.37
C PHE A 217 3.91 0.12 8.13
N GLN A 218 3.41 1.35 7.92
CA GLN A 218 1.99 1.68 7.72
C GLN A 218 1.44 1.36 6.31
N PHE A 219 1.82 0.21 5.78
CA PHE A 219 1.34 -0.34 4.52
C PHE A 219 0.86 -1.77 4.72
N ARG A 220 -0.10 -2.21 3.89
CA ARG A 220 -0.52 -3.61 3.85
C ARG A 220 0.61 -4.46 3.27
N SER A 221 0.64 -5.75 3.58
CA SER A 221 1.59 -6.73 3.01
C SER A 221 1.70 -6.60 1.48
N ASP A 222 0.57 -6.64 0.78
CA ASP A 222 0.51 -6.58 -0.68
C ASP A 222 1.06 -5.26 -1.24
N ASP A 223 0.80 -4.16 -0.52
CA ASP A 223 1.29 -2.84 -0.91
C ASP A 223 2.81 -2.73 -0.69
N ARG A 224 3.38 -3.41 0.33
CA ARG A 224 4.82 -3.41 0.61
C ARG A 224 5.62 -4.13 -0.44
N ALA A 225 5.14 -5.29 -0.89
CA ALA A 225 5.85 -6.13 -1.87
C ALA A 225 6.15 -5.39 -3.19
N SER A 226 5.28 -4.47 -3.62
CA SER A 226 5.45 -3.70 -4.86
C SER A 226 6.03 -2.30 -4.66
N ARG A 227 6.24 -1.87 -3.41
CA ARG A 227 6.62 -0.50 -3.08
C ARG A 227 8.12 -0.33 -3.02
N LYS A 228 8.60 0.75 -3.63
CA LYS A 228 9.97 1.25 -3.43
C LYS A 228 10.02 2.04 -2.13
N PHE A 229 10.63 1.46 -1.10
CA PHE A 229 10.88 2.16 0.17
C PHE A 229 11.90 3.27 -0.03
N ARG A 230 11.62 4.44 0.57
CA ARG A 230 12.54 5.58 0.60
C ARG A 230 12.99 5.78 2.04
N THR A 231 14.22 6.22 2.23
CA THR A 231 14.74 6.57 3.54
C THR A 231 13.97 7.78 4.08
N HIS A 232 13.37 7.61 5.26
CA HIS A 232 12.64 8.65 5.96
C HIS A 232 13.25 8.85 7.34
N PHE A 233 13.41 10.11 7.75
CA PHE A 233 13.81 10.43 9.11
C PHE A 233 12.70 10.03 10.09
N SER A 234 13.05 9.25 11.10
CA SER A 234 12.13 8.93 12.20
C SER A 234 12.03 10.12 13.14
N LYS A 235 10.81 10.42 13.61
CA LYS A 235 10.65 11.24 14.81
C LYS A 235 11.11 10.37 16.00
N ILE A 236 11.85 10.97 16.92
CA ILE A 236 12.21 10.31 18.18
C ILE A 236 10.89 9.99 18.90
N LEU A 237 10.75 8.72 19.31
CA LEU A 237 9.61 8.21 20.09
C LEU A 237 9.69 8.65 21.54
#